data_AF-A0A528ISS1-F1
#
_entry.id   AF-A0A528ISS1-F1
#
_cell.length_a   1.000
_cell.length_b   1.000
_cell.length_c   1.000
_cell.angle_alpha   90.00
_cell.angle_beta   90.00
_cell.angle_gamma   90.00
#
_symmetry.space_group_name_H-M   'P 1'
#
loop_
_entity.id
_entity.type
_entity.pdbx_description
1 polymer ?
#
loop_
_entity_poly.entity_id
_entity_poly.type
_entity_poly.pdbx_seq_one_letter_code
_entity_poly.pdbx_strand_id
1 'polypeptide(L)'
;DRLIENKDVFYLTFDNQEVGRMQAREVFKVAPEGNYVFIKGSGADPNADFLFAGSMEVLKDAIDSGKIKNVGEAYTDGWLPANAQKNMEQFLTANDNKVDAVVAANDGTAGGVVAALTAQGLAGSVPVSGQDGDHAALNRIALGTQTVSVWKDARELGK
;
A
#
# COMPACT_ATOMS: atom_id res chain seq x y z
N ASP A 1 2.16 -7.05 12.58
CA ASP A 1 1.64 -7.05 13.97
C ASP A 1 0.18 -6.61 13.93
N ARG A 2 -0.62 -6.95 14.95
CA ARG A 2 -2.07 -6.64 15.00
C ARG A 2 -2.43 -6.14 16.39
N LEU A 3 -3.22 -5.07 16.46
CA LEU A 3 -3.70 -4.50 17.72
C LEU A 3 -4.56 -5.53 18.49
N ILE A 4 -4.31 -5.63 19.80
CA ILE A 4 -5.14 -6.37 20.74
C ILE A 4 -5.79 -5.35 21.68
N GLU A 5 -7.09 -5.14 21.54
CA GLU A 5 -7.83 -4.21 22.39
C GLU A 5 -8.25 -4.90 23.70
N ASN A 6 -7.34 -4.91 24.67
CA ASN A 6 -7.61 -5.39 26.03
C ASN A 6 -6.93 -4.48 27.06
N LYS A 7 -7.71 -3.98 28.02
CA LYS A 7 -7.25 -3.05 29.07
C LYS A 7 -6.14 -3.62 29.97
N ASP A 8 -6.02 -4.95 30.06
CA ASP A 8 -5.05 -5.64 30.91
C ASP A 8 -3.75 -5.97 30.16
N VAL A 9 -3.63 -5.54 28.90
CA VAL A 9 -2.49 -5.86 28.03
C VAL A 9 -1.77 -4.57 27.61
N PHE A 10 -0.44 -4.60 27.71
CA PHE A 10 0.41 -3.58 27.09
C PHE A 10 0.71 -4.00 25.65
N TYR A 11 0.38 -3.15 24.68
CA TYR A 11 0.63 -3.39 23.25
C TYR A 11 1.74 -2.47 22.76
N LEU A 12 2.83 -3.07 22.31
CA LEU A 12 3.99 -2.39 21.73
C LEU A 12 3.99 -2.62 20.22
N THR A 13 3.98 -1.54 19.44
CA THR A 13 3.96 -1.59 17.97
C THR A 13 4.75 -0.41 17.38
N PHE A 14 5.00 -0.48 16.07
CA PHE A 14 5.49 0.64 15.29
C PHE A 14 4.36 1.65 15.03
N ASP A 15 4.74 2.89 14.73
CA ASP A 15 3.79 3.91 14.29
C ASP A 15 3.25 3.56 12.89
N ASN A 16 2.11 2.86 12.86
CA ASN A 16 1.46 2.45 11.62
C ASN A 16 0.98 3.63 10.78
N GLN A 17 0.72 4.80 11.38
CA GLN A 17 0.43 6.01 10.59
C GLN A 17 1.68 6.49 9.87
N GLU A 18 2.83 6.55 10.56
CA GLU A 18 4.08 6.94 9.92
C GLU A 18 4.48 5.98 8.79
N VAL A 19 4.26 4.67 8.96
CA VAL A 19 4.44 3.72 7.87
C VAL A 19 3.57 4.08 6.65
N GLY A 20 2.31 4.42 6.88
CA GLY A 20 1.41 4.91 5.82
C GLY A 20 1.92 6.18 5.15
N ARG A 21 2.43 7.14 5.93
CA ARG A 21 3.06 8.35 5.39
C ARG A 21 4.26 8.01 4.51
N MET A 22 5.14 7.11 4.95
CA MET A 22 6.32 6.70 4.18
C MET A 22 5.93 6.00 2.87
N GLN A 23 4.95 5.09 2.91
CA GLN A 23 4.43 4.41 1.71
C GLN A 23 3.95 5.40 0.65
N ALA A 24 3.06 6.32 1.04
CA ALA A 24 2.52 7.32 0.15
C ALA A 24 3.59 8.31 -0.34
N ARG A 25 4.51 8.74 0.54
CA ARG A 25 5.57 9.69 0.19
C ARG A 25 6.49 9.16 -0.90
N GLU A 26 6.91 7.91 -0.83
CA GLU A 26 7.81 7.35 -1.86
C GLU A 26 7.11 7.12 -3.19
N VAL A 27 5.82 6.73 -3.19
CA VAL A 27 5.03 6.65 -4.42
C VAL A 27 4.80 8.04 -5.02
N PHE A 28 4.46 9.03 -4.20
CA PHE A 28 4.21 10.41 -4.62
C PHE A 28 5.43 11.09 -5.25
N LYS A 29 6.63 10.80 -4.77
CA LYS A 29 7.88 11.30 -5.38
C LYS A 29 8.04 10.86 -6.83
N VAL A 30 7.55 9.68 -7.18
CA VAL A 30 7.67 9.10 -8.52
C VAL A 30 6.47 9.49 -9.40
N ALA A 31 5.27 9.55 -8.82
CA ALA A 31 4.03 9.91 -9.51
C ALA A 31 3.30 11.08 -8.80
N PRO A 32 3.73 12.33 -8.97
CA PRO A 32 3.17 13.47 -8.24
C PRO A 32 1.73 13.87 -8.66
N GLU A 33 1.23 13.28 -9.74
CA GLU A 33 -0.11 13.49 -10.28
C GLU A 33 -0.62 12.19 -10.93
N GLY A 34 -1.93 12.11 -11.14
CA GLY A 34 -2.58 11.01 -11.85
C GLY A 34 -3.64 10.26 -11.04
N ASN A 35 -4.05 9.13 -11.58
CA ASN A 35 -5.08 8.26 -11.05
C ASN A 35 -4.47 7.25 -10.07
N TYR A 36 -4.82 7.39 -8.79
CA TYR A 36 -4.33 6.56 -7.70
C TYR A 36 -5.34 5.50 -7.31
N VAL A 37 -4.83 4.30 -7.03
CA VAL A 37 -5.58 3.21 -6.39
C VAL A 37 -5.01 2.92 -5.01
N PHE A 38 -5.87 2.66 -4.04
CA PHE A 38 -5.52 2.33 -2.66
C PHE A 38 -5.93 0.90 -2.31
N ILE A 39 -4.96 0.02 -2.19
CA ILE A 39 -5.17 -1.37 -1.76
C ILE A 39 -4.91 -1.43 -0.25
N LYS A 40 -5.98 -1.29 0.51
CA LYS A 40 -5.95 -1.27 1.98
C LYS A 40 -5.75 -2.69 2.52
N GLY A 41 -5.40 -2.77 3.79
CA GLY A 41 -5.33 -4.04 4.54
C GLY A 41 -6.70 -4.67 4.79
N SER A 42 -6.78 -5.59 5.75
CA SER A 42 -8.06 -6.18 6.16
C SER A 42 -8.92 -5.18 6.92
N GLY A 43 -10.19 -5.01 6.55
CA GLY A 43 -11.12 -4.09 7.24
C GLY A 43 -11.45 -4.50 8.68
N ALA A 44 -11.19 -5.75 9.06
CA ALA A 44 -11.28 -6.22 10.45
C ALA A 44 -10.03 -5.91 11.30
N ASP A 45 -9.05 -5.19 10.75
CA ASP A 45 -7.76 -4.90 11.38
C ASP A 45 -7.54 -3.38 11.44
N PRO A 46 -7.58 -2.75 12.64
CA PRO A 46 -7.43 -1.31 12.79
C PRO A 46 -6.13 -0.75 12.16
N ASN A 47 -5.07 -1.57 12.06
CA ASN A 47 -3.82 -1.16 11.42
C ASN A 47 -4.00 -0.78 9.96
N ALA A 48 -4.97 -1.37 9.25
CA ALA A 48 -5.28 -1.00 7.87
C ALA A 48 -5.73 0.46 7.75
N ASP A 49 -6.52 0.94 8.72
CA ASP A 49 -7.01 2.31 8.74
C ASP A 49 -5.93 3.30 9.15
N PHE A 50 -5.03 2.93 10.07
CA PHE A 50 -3.88 3.78 10.42
C PHE A 50 -2.95 3.99 9.22
N LEU A 51 -2.63 2.93 8.47
CA LEU A 51 -1.81 3.03 7.25
C LEU A 51 -2.48 3.91 6.19
N PHE A 52 -3.78 3.72 5.98
CA PHE A 52 -4.53 4.51 5.00
C PHE A 52 -4.63 5.97 5.42
N ALA A 53 -4.91 6.26 6.69
CA ALA A 53 -4.95 7.61 7.23
C ALA A 53 -3.60 8.32 7.06
N GLY A 54 -2.49 7.66 7.40
CA GLY A 54 -1.15 8.20 7.18
C GLY A 54 -0.86 8.48 5.70
N SER A 55 -1.31 7.61 4.81
CA SER A 55 -1.20 7.84 3.36
C SER A 55 -1.97 9.10 2.92
N MET A 56 -3.19 9.28 3.45
CA MET A 56 -4.02 10.43 3.13
C MET A 56 -3.42 11.74 3.63
N GLU A 57 -2.77 11.77 4.80
CA GLU A 57 -2.09 12.97 5.29
C GLU A 57 -1.02 13.50 4.32
N VAL A 58 -0.32 12.61 3.62
CA VAL A 58 0.71 12.99 2.64
C VAL A 58 0.09 13.45 1.32
N LEU A 59 -0.98 12.81 0.88
CA LEU A 59 -1.56 13.03 -0.45
C LEU A 59 -2.68 14.09 -0.46
N LYS A 60 -3.16 14.53 0.71
CA LYS A 60 -4.35 15.38 0.86
C LYS A 60 -4.31 16.61 -0.03
N ASP A 61 -3.23 17.39 0.00
CA ASP A 61 -3.14 18.63 -0.78
C ASP A 61 -3.17 18.37 -2.30
N ALA A 62 -2.58 17.27 -2.77
CA ALA A 62 -2.60 16.87 -4.17
C ALA A 62 -3.97 16.33 -4.60
N ILE A 63 -4.68 15.65 -3.70
CA ILE A 63 -6.06 15.20 -3.91
C ILE A 63 -7.02 16.39 -3.95
N ASP A 64 -6.95 17.30 -2.97
CA ASP A 64 -7.82 18.47 -2.85
C ASP A 64 -7.65 19.43 -4.04
N SER A 65 -6.43 19.55 -4.57
CA SER A 65 -6.15 20.34 -5.78
C SER A 65 -6.50 19.61 -7.09
N GLY A 66 -6.90 18.33 -7.02
CA GLY A 66 -7.27 17.50 -8.17
C GLY A 66 -6.09 16.97 -9.00
N LYS A 67 -4.84 17.18 -8.56
CA LYS A 67 -3.65 16.59 -9.19
C LYS A 67 -3.64 15.08 -9.07
N ILE A 68 -4.06 14.57 -7.91
CA ILE A 68 -4.29 13.15 -7.68
C ILE A 68 -5.79 12.90 -7.65
N LYS A 69 -6.21 11.85 -8.35
CA LYS A 69 -7.59 11.35 -8.30
C LYS A 69 -7.59 9.97 -7.69
N ASN A 70 -8.32 9.78 -6.60
CA ASN A 70 -8.62 8.44 -6.11
C ASN A 70 -9.61 7.79 -7.08
N VAL A 71 -9.17 6.78 -7.83
CA VAL A 71 -9.98 6.05 -8.81
C VAL A 71 -10.37 4.64 -8.34
N GLY A 72 -10.04 4.30 -7.10
CA GLY A 72 -10.37 3.01 -6.51
C GLY A 72 -9.73 2.82 -5.15
N GLU A 73 -10.52 2.34 -4.20
CA GLU A 73 -10.02 1.86 -2.92
C GLU A 73 -10.79 0.64 -2.45
N ALA A 74 -10.08 -0.34 -1.87
CA ALA A 74 -10.71 -1.52 -1.29
C ALA A 74 -9.91 -2.03 -0.11
N TYR A 75 -10.63 -2.55 0.90
CA TYR A 75 -10.02 -3.44 1.88
C TYR A 75 -9.69 -4.79 1.23
N THR A 76 -8.60 -5.40 1.70
CA THR A 76 -8.15 -6.72 1.29
C THR A 76 -8.46 -7.71 2.40
N ASP A 77 -9.58 -8.43 2.28
CA ASP A 77 -10.01 -9.40 3.28
C ASP A 77 -8.90 -10.38 3.65
N GLY A 78 -8.61 -10.46 4.95
CA GLY A 78 -7.59 -11.36 5.49
C GLY A 78 -6.15 -11.02 5.08
N TRP A 79 -5.88 -9.83 4.54
CA TRP A 79 -4.57 -9.45 4.00
C TRP A 79 -4.07 -10.36 2.86
N LEU A 80 -4.99 -11.05 2.18
CA LEU A 80 -4.63 -12.09 1.22
C LEU A 80 -4.17 -11.49 -0.12
N PRO A 81 -2.97 -11.86 -0.63
CA PRO A 81 -2.49 -11.39 -1.93
C PRO A 81 -3.46 -11.66 -3.09
N ALA A 82 -4.16 -12.79 -3.07
CA ALA A 82 -5.16 -13.12 -4.09
C ALA A 82 -6.36 -12.14 -4.10
N ASN A 83 -6.77 -11.66 -2.92
CA ASN A 83 -7.84 -10.66 -2.82
C ASN A 83 -7.32 -9.29 -3.29
N ALA A 84 -6.08 -8.93 -2.96
CA ALA A 84 -5.46 -7.70 -3.45
C ALA A 84 -5.34 -7.70 -4.98
N GLN A 85 -4.93 -8.83 -5.57
CA GLN A 85 -4.89 -9.01 -7.02
C GLN A 85 -6.28 -8.80 -7.64
N LYS A 86 -7.31 -9.48 -7.11
CA LYS A 86 -8.69 -9.33 -7.59
C LYS A 86 -9.20 -7.90 -7.50
N ASN A 87 -8.95 -7.22 -6.38
CA ASN A 87 -9.31 -5.82 -6.20
C ASN A 87 -8.62 -4.94 -7.27
N MET A 88 -7.32 -5.15 -7.49
CA MET A 88 -6.57 -4.40 -8.50
C MET A 88 -7.08 -4.65 -9.92
N GLU A 89 -7.38 -5.90 -10.29
CA GLU A 89 -7.95 -6.28 -11.59
C GLU A 89 -9.30 -5.58 -11.84
N GLN A 90 -10.13 -5.46 -10.80
CA GLN A 90 -11.40 -4.72 -10.87
C GLN A 90 -11.17 -3.23 -11.12
N PHE A 91 -10.23 -2.59 -10.41
CA PHE A 91 -9.93 -1.18 -10.60
C PHE A 91 -9.26 -0.89 -11.95
N LEU A 92 -8.38 -1.77 -12.43
CA LEU A 92 -7.81 -1.69 -13.76
C LEU A 92 -8.91 -1.75 -14.83
N THR A 93 -9.83 -2.70 -14.71
CA THR A 93 -10.97 -2.84 -15.61
C THR A 93 -11.88 -1.61 -15.57
N ALA A 94 -12.25 -1.14 -14.37
CA ALA A 94 -13.16 -0.01 -14.19
C ALA A 94 -12.59 1.33 -14.72
N ASN A 95 -11.27 1.43 -14.84
CA ASN A 95 -10.57 2.64 -15.26
C ASN A 95 -9.89 2.49 -16.63
N ASP A 96 -10.21 1.46 -17.42
CA ASP A 96 -9.58 1.18 -18.72
C ASP A 96 -8.03 1.20 -18.64
N ASN A 97 -7.47 0.57 -17.61
CA ASN A 97 -6.05 0.53 -17.29
C ASN A 97 -5.39 1.89 -16.99
N LYS A 98 -6.17 2.98 -16.84
CA LYS A 98 -5.67 4.33 -16.50
C LYS A 98 -5.43 4.45 -14.99
N VAL A 99 -4.44 3.72 -14.49
CA VAL A 99 -3.95 3.82 -13.12
C VAL A 99 -2.48 4.20 -13.17
N ASP A 100 -2.14 5.30 -12.50
CA ASP A 100 -0.80 5.90 -12.54
C ASP A 100 0.01 5.60 -11.27
N ALA A 101 -0.64 5.18 -10.17
CA ALA A 101 0.05 4.73 -8.97
C ALA A 101 -0.83 3.85 -8.09
N VAL A 102 -0.19 3.00 -7.28
CA VAL A 102 -0.87 2.18 -6.28
C VAL A 102 -0.20 2.31 -4.91
N VAL A 103 -0.98 2.70 -3.90
CA VAL A 103 -0.57 2.61 -2.50
C VAL A 103 -1.13 1.31 -1.92
N ALA A 104 -0.27 0.30 -1.80
CA ALA A 104 -0.59 -1.00 -1.21
C ALA A 104 -0.13 -1.07 0.24
N ALA A 105 -1.00 -1.63 1.09
CA ALA A 105 -0.83 -1.61 2.54
C ALA A 105 0.38 -2.41 3.04
N ASN A 106 0.81 -3.46 2.34
CA ASN A 106 2.03 -4.24 2.67
C ASN A 106 2.60 -5.02 1.48
N ASP A 107 3.73 -5.71 1.68
CA ASP A 107 4.42 -6.45 0.61
C ASP A 107 3.62 -7.64 0.06
N GLY A 108 2.77 -8.27 0.87
CA GLY A 108 1.86 -9.32 0.42
C GLY A 108 0.79 -8.78 -0.55
N THR A 109 0.10 -7.72 -0.15
CA THR A 109 -0.89 -7.05 -1.02
C THR A 109 -0.26 -6.43 -2.26
N ALA A 110 0.93 -5.82 -2.12
CA ALA A 110 1.73 -5.33 -3.25
C ALA A 110 2.07 -6.45 -4.24
N GLY A 111 2.38 -7.66 -3.76
CA GLY A 111 2.59 -8.83 -4.62
C GLY A 111 1.38 -9.15 -5.50
N GLY A 112 0.17 -9.09 -4.93
CA GLY A 112 -1.08 -9.24 -5.69
C GLY A 112 -1.31 -8.12 -6.71
N VAL A 113 -1.04 -6.88 -6.33
CA VAL A 113 -1.10 -5.71 -7.23
C VAL A 113 -0.16 -5.88 -8.41
N VAL A 114 1.11 -6.21 -8.16
CA VAL A 114 2.12 -6.39 -9.21
C VAL A 114 1.74 -7.54 -10.16
N ALA A 115 1.12 -8.62 -9.66
CA ALA A 115 0.61 -9.68 -10.51
C ALA A 115 -0.48 -9.17 -11.47
N ALA A 116 -1.46 -8.40 -10.97
CA ALA A 116 -2.51 -7.79 -11.79
C ALA A 116 -1.94 -6.82 -12.84
N LEU A 117 -1.00 -5.96 -12.44
CA LEU A 117 -0.32 -5.03 -13.35
C LEU A 117 0.50 -5.76 -14.41
N THR A 118 1.17 -6.86 -14.04
CA THR A 118 1.95 -7.68 -14.98
C THR A 118 1.05 -8.25 -16.07
N ALA A 119 -0.14 -8.74 -15.72
CA ALA A 119 -1.11 -9.27 -16.67
C ALA A 119 -1.60 -8.22 -17.70
N GLN A 120 -1.52 -6.93 -17.35
CA GLN A 120 -1.85 -5.80 -18.23
C GLN A 120 -0.62 -5.15 -18.88
N GLY A 121 0.60 -5.67 -18.66
CA GLY A 121 1.84 -5.08 -19.16
C GLY A 121 2.23 -3.75 -18.51
N LEU A 122 1.72 -3.47 -17.31
CA LEU A 122 1.92 -2.22 -16.57
C LEU A 122 2.96 -2.32 -15.44
N ALA A 123 3.39 -3.53 -15.09
CA ALA A 123 4.38 -3.74 -14.04
C ALA A 123 5.70 -3.01 -14.39
N GLY A 124 6.22 -2.24 -13.43
CA GLY A 124 7.41 -1.41 -13.62
C GLY A 124 7.15 -0.01 -14.16
N SER A 125 5.99 0.22 -14.77
CA SER A 125 5.55 1.56 -15.18
C SER A 125 4.69 2.24 -14.11
N VAL A 126 3.85 1.46 -13.42
CA VAL A 126 2.99 1.95 -12.33
C VAL A 126 3.73 1.75 -11.00
N PRO A 127 4.10 2.81 -10.25
CA PRO A 127 4.71 2.69 -8.94
C PRO A 127 3.76 2.03 -7.92
N VAL A 128 4.33 1.19 -7.07
CA VAL A 128 3.60 0.39 -6.05
C VAL A 128 4.34 0.45 -4.72
N SER A 129 3.66 0.85 -3.64
CA SER A 129 4.22 0.81 -2.28
C SER A 129 4.15 -0.59 -1.66
N GLY A 130 4.79 -0.74 -0.50
CA GLY A 130 4.72 -1.92 0.36
C GLY A 130 5.34 -1.65 1.73
N GLN A 131 5.35 -2.67 2.57
CA GLN A 131 6.04 -2.69 3.87
C GLN A 131 6.29 -4.14 4.27
N ASP A 132 7.13 -4.32 5.28
CA ASP A 132 7.56 -5.60 5.90
C ASP A 132 8.94 -6.09 5.41
N GLY A 133 9.43 -5.60 4.27
CA GLY A 133 10.74 -5.96 3.70
C GLY A 133 10.87 -7.44 3.34
N ASP A 134 9.80 -8.03 2.84
CA ASP A 134 9.79 -9.44 2.44
C ASP A 134 10.83 -9.68 1.33
N HIS A 135 11.50 -10.83 1.34
CA HIS A 135 12.47 -11.18 0.29
C HIS A 135 11.89 -11.07 -1.13
N ALA A 136 10.62 -11.43 -1.30
CA ALA A 136 9.93 -11.30 -2.58
C ALA A 136 9.75 -9.83 -2.99
N ALA A 137 9.49 -8.93 -2.04
CA ALA A 137 9.39 -7.50 -2.30
C ALA A 137 10.75 -6.88 -2.65
N LEU A 138 11.81 -7.27 -1.95
CA LEU A 138 13.17 -6.84 -2.29
C LEU A 138 13.56 -7.23 -3.71
N ASN A 139 13.20 -8.44 -4.14
CA ASN A 139 13.38 -8.86 -5.53
C ASN A 139 12.55 -8.01 -6.51
N ARG A 140 11.28 -7.69 -6.19
CA ARG A 140 10.45 -6.80 -7.03
C ARG A 140 11.02 -5.38 -7.11
N ILE A 141 11.55 -4.85 -6.02
CA ILE A 141 12.24 -3.56 -5.99
C ILE A 141 13.49 -3.60 -6.88
N ALA A 142 14.30 -4.66 -6.77
CA ALA A 142 15.47 -4.84 -7.63
C ALA A 142 15.11 -4.95 -9.13
N LEU A 143 13.94 -5.52 -9.44
CA LEU A 143 13.38 -5.60 -10.79
C LEU A 143 12.64 -4.33 -11.23
N GLY A 144 12.50 -3.33 -10.36
CA GLY A 144 11.77 -2.09 -10.63
C GLY A 144 10.25 -2.24 -10.66
N THR A 145 9.69 -3.40 -10.30
CA THR A 145 8.23 -3.65 -10.34
C THR A 145 7.50 -3.28 -9.05
N GLN A 146 8.25 -2.94 -7.99
CA GLN A 146 7.73 -2.35 -6.76
C GLN A 146 8.64 -1.17 -6.37
N THR A 147 8.07 -0.07 -5.91
CA THR A 147 8.80 1.19 -5.68
C THR A 147 9.49 1.24 -4.33
N VAL A 148 8.82 0.76 -3.29
CA VAL A 148 9.30 0.82 -1.92
C VAL A 148 8.77 -0.38 -1.11
N SER A 149 9.55 -0.78 -0.11
CA SER A 149 9.03 -1.51 1.05
C SER A 149 9.56 -0.81 2.31
N VAL A 150 8.66 -0.40 3.20
CA VAL A 150 9.02 0.19 4.49
C VAL A 150 9.45 -0.92 5.45
N TRP A 151 10.71 -0.87 5.89
CA TRP A 151 11.26 -1.81 6.86
C TRP A 151 10.98 -1.36 8.30
N LYS A 152 10.38 -2.25 9.08
CA LYS A 152 10.13 -2.07 10.51
C LYS A 152 11.14 -2.87 11.31
N ASP A 153 12.15 -2.20 11.86
CA ASP A 153 13.24 -2.89 12.57
C ASP A 153 12.81 -3.39 13.97
N ALA A 154 12.41 -4.65 14.04
CA ALA A 154 11.97 -5.29 15.30
C ALA A 154 13.03 -5.26 16.41
N ARG A 155 14.32 -5.09 16.08
CA ARG A 155 15.40 -5.01 17.08
C ARG A 155 15.37 -3.69 17.85
N GLU A 156 14.88 -2.61 17.24
CA GLU A 156 14.72 -1.33 17.90
C GLU A 156 13.44 -1.29 18.75
N LEU A 157 12.37 -1.97 18.30
CA LEU A 157 11.10 -2.00 19.03
C LEU A 157 11.22 -2.70 20.40
N GLY A 158 12.04 -3.75 20.51
CA GLY A 158 12.14 -4.56 21.73
C GLY A 158 13.14 -4.09 22.79
N LYS A 159 13.73 -2.89 22.64
CA LYS A 159 14.64 -2.31 23.64
C LYS A 159 13.88 -1.66 24.79
#